data_AF-A0A1D8AE36-F1
#
_entry.id   AF-A0A1D8AE36-F1
#
_cell.length_a   1.000
_cell.length_b   1.000
_cell.length_c   1.000
_cell.angle_alpha   90.00
_cell.angle_beta   90.00
_cell.angle_gamma   90.00
#
_symmetry.space_group_name_H-M   'P 1'
#
loop_
_entity.id
_entity.type
_entity.pdbx_description
1 polymer ?
#
loop_
_entity_poly.entity_id
_entity_poly.type
_entity_poly.pdbx_seq_one_letter_code
_entity_poly.pdbx_strand_id
1 'polypeptide(L)'
;MADDKLSKAHDLLTQRDWEAVNVTHIVQRAVSPFAAEADSRFEITGPDVEISAERALQLAMVLHELATNAAKYGALSKLTGTVKIAWELYV
;
A
#
# COMPACT_ATOMS: atom_id res chain seq x y z
N MET A 1 -16.14 7.71 16.78
CA MET A 1 -15.86 6.54 15.89
C MET A 1 -14.51 6.74 15.21
N ALA A 2 -13.46 6.99 15.99
CA ALA A 2 -12.07 7.17 15.52
C ALA A 2 -11.09 6.22 16.23
N ASP A 3 -11.57 5.37 17.14
CA ASP A 3 -10.72 4.65 18.09
C ASP A 3 -10.41 3.19 17.68
N ASP A 4 -10.97 2.68 16.58
CA ASP A 4 -10.86 1.25 16.22
C ASP A 4 -9.80 0.95 15.14
N LYS A 5 -9.24 1.97 14.48
CA LYS A 5 -8.17 1.80 13.48
C LYS A 5 -6.76 1.80 14.09
N LEU A 6 -6.56 2.40 15.27
CA LEU A 6 -5.26 2.44 15.94
C LEU A 6 -4.98 1.19 16.77
N SER A 7 -6.01 0.59 17.38
CA SER A 7 -5.84 -0.53 18.32
C SER A 7 -5.22 -1.78 17.67
N LYS A 8 -5.72 -2.17 16.49
CA LYS A 8 -5.15 -3.29 15.71
C LYS A 8 -3.73 -3.03 15.21
N ALA A 9 -3.38 -1.77 14.98
CA ALA A 9 -2.04 -1.36 14.59
C ALA A 9 -1.07 -1.42 15.76
N HIS A 10 -1.53 -1.22 17.00
CA HIS A 10 -0.70 -1.23 18.20
C HIS A 10 -0.44 -2.65 18.73
N ASP A 11 -1.43 -3.54 18.66
CA ASP A 11 -1.28 -4.95 19.11
C ASP A 11 -0.25 -5.75 18.30
N LEU A 12 0.01 -5.35 17.05
CA LEU A 12 1.03 -5.95 16.19
C LEU A 12 2.46 -5.53 16.54
N LEU A 13 2.67 -4.50 17.38
CA LEU A 13 4.01 -3.94 17.66
C LEU A 13 4.69 -4.60 18.87
N THR A 14 3.97 -5.42 19.66
CA THR A 14 4.46 -5.84 20.98
C THR A 14 5.12 -7.21 21.02
N GLN A 15 5.05 -8.03 19.96
CA GLN A 15 5.66 -9.36 19.97
C GLN A 15 6.15 -9.81 18.59
N ARG A 16 7.44 -10.20 18.59
CA ARG A 16 8.16 -11.08 17.64
C ARG A 16 8.79 -10.39 16.43
N ASP A 17 10.11 -10.59 16.31
CA ASP A 17 10.89 -10.68 15.09
C ASP A 17 10.32 -9.87 13.92
N TRP A 18 10.73 -8.60 13.85
CA TRP A 18 10.31 -7.68 12.81
C TRP A 18 11.00 -8.07 11.50
N GLU A 19 10.50 -9.11 10.84
CA GLU A 19 10.94 -9.49 9.51
C GLU A 19 10.78 -8.29 8.59
N ALA A 20 11.85 -7.96 7.87
CA ALA A 20 11.81 -6.92 6.86
C ALA A 20 10.79 -7.33 5.80
N VAL A 21 9.98 -6.38 5.34
CA VAL A 21 8.87 -6.65 4.42
C VAL A 21 9.20 -6.02 3.08
N ASN A 22 9.04 -6.81 2.04
CA ASN A 22 9.24 -6.39 0.67
C ASN A 22 8.27 -5.27 0.25
N VAL A 23 8.80 -4.17 -0.32
CA VAL A 23 7.99 -3.03 -0.78
C VAL A 23 6.99 -3.41 -1.87
N THR A 24 7.35 -4.30 -2.80
CA THR A 24 6.42 -4.76 -3.84
C THR A 24 5.21 -5.46 -3.23
N HIS A 25 5.42 -6.34 -2.25
CA HIS A 25 4.31 -7.01 -1.55
C HIS A 25 3.42 -6.04 -0.77
N ILE A 26 4.01 -5.03 -0.12
CA ILE A 26 3.26 -4.00 0.59
C ILE A 26 2.36 -3.24 -0.39
N VAL A 27 2.91 -2.80 -1.52
CA VAL A 27 2.17 -2.06 -2.55
C VAL A 27 1.03 -2.89 -3.11
N GLN A 28 1.32 -4.11 -3.55
CA GLN A 28 0.31 -5.03 -4.12
C GLN A 28 -0.84 -5.27 -3.15
N ARG A 29 -0.54 -5.53 -1.87
CA ARG A 29 -1.56 -5.79 -0.86
C ARG A 29 -2.36 -4.53 -0.51
N ALA A 30 -1.73 -3.36 -0.49
CA ALA A 30 -2.43 -2.11 -0.21
C ALA A 30 -3.42 -1.72 -1.32
N VAL A 31 -3.09 -2.02 -2.58
CA VAL A 31 -3.92 -1.68 -3.74
C VAL A 31 -4.88 -2.78 -4.17
N SER A 32 -4.72 -4.02 -3.69
CA SER A 32 -5.57 -5.16 -4.07
C SER A 32 -7.07 -4.92 -3.92
N PRO A 33 -7.59 -4.17 -2.92
CA PRO A 33 -9.03 -3.89 -2.84
C PRO A 33 -9.57 -3.03 -3.99
N PHE A 34 -8.69 -2.37 -4.74
CA PHE A 34 -9.02 -1.46 -5.84
C PHE A 34 -8.69 -2.05 -7.22
N ALA A 35 -7.93 -3.15 -7.25
CA ALA A 35 -7.67 -3.94 -8.44
C ALA A 35 -8.86 -4.89 -8.66
N ALA A 36 -9.64 -4.68 -9.72
CA ALA A 36 -10.63 -5.67 -10.13
C ALA A 36 -9.92 -6.92 -10.66
N GLU A 37 -10.54 -8.10 -10.54
CA GLU A 37 -9.94 -9.43 -10.78
C GLU A 37 -9.27 -9.62 -12.16
N ALA A 38 -9.44 -8.69 -13.10
CA ALA A 38 -8.86 -8.74 -14.44
C ALA A 38 -8.08 -7.48 -14.87
N ASP A 39 -7.89 -6.48 -14.00
CA ASP A 39 -7.63 -5.11 -14.46
C ASP A 39 -6.19 -4.62 -14.21
N SER A 40 -5.48 -4.35 -15.31
CA SER A 40 -4.12 -3.78 -15.39
C SER A 40 -4.05 -2.29 -15.00
N ARG A 41 -4.92 -1.84 -14.08
CA ARG A 41 -5.05 -0.41 -13.73
C ARG A 41 -3.94 0.11 -12.84
N PHE A 42 -3.11 -0.78 -12.29
CA PHE A 42 -1.92 -0.43 -11.52
C PHE A 42 -0.66 -0.84 -12.28
N GLU A 43 0.20 0.13 -12.57
CA GLU A 43 1.57 -0.10 -13.01
C GLU A 43 2.48 0.03 -11.78
N ILE A 44 3.05 -1.08 -11.32
CA ILE A 44 3.90 -1.14 -10.12
C ILE A 44 5.34 -1.43 -10.56
N THR A 45 6.26 -0.51 -10.27
CA THR A 45 7.66 -0.60 -10.71
C THR A 45 8.60 -0.15 -9.61
N GLY A 46 9.71 -0.86 -9.41
CA GLY A 46 10.75 -0.41 -8.49
C GLY A 46 11.73 -1.53 -8.15
N PRO A 47 12.87 -1.20 -7.52
CA PRO A 47 13.86 -2.19 -7.11
C PRO A 47 13.35 -3.06 -5.97
N ASP A 48 13.91 -4.26 -5.87
CA ASP A 48 13.66 -5.19 -4.78
C ASP A 48 14.28 -4.65 -3.48
N VAL A 49 13.43 -4.25 -2.54
CA VAL A 49 13.88 -3.65 -1.27
C VAL A 49 12.93 -4.04 -0.15
N GLU A 50 13.51 -4.34 1.01
CA GLU A 50 12.78 -4.61 2.23
C GLU A 50 12.89 -3.43 3.19
N ILE A 51 11.80 -3.14 3.90
CA ILE A 51 11.74 -2.11 4.92
C ILE A 51 11.26 -2.70 6.24
N SER A 52 11.56 -2.05 7.36
CA SER A 52 11.09 -2.53 8.67
C SER A 52 9.56 -2.60 8.71
N ALA A 53 9.00 -3.53 9.48
CA ALA A 53 7.54 -3.71 9.51
C ALA A 53 6.79 -2.44 9.97
N GLU A 54 7.42 -1.58 10.80
CA GLU A 54 6.86 -0.28 11.18
C GLU A 54 6.66 0.63 9.96
N ARG A 55 7.70 0.73 9.11
CA ARG A 55 7.66 1.50 7.87
C ARG A 55 6.72 0.87 6.86
N ALA A 56 6.66 -0.46 6.81
CA ALA A 56 5.73 -1.20 5.98
C ALA A 56 4.27 -0.85 6.31
N LEU A 57 3.91 -0.81 7.60
CA LEU A 57 2.58 -0.45 8.05
C LEU A 57 2.23 0.99 7.68
N GLN A 58 3.14 1.93 7.93
CA GLN A 58 2.97 3.35 7.56
C GLN A 58 2.75 3.50 6.06
N LEU A 59 3.57 2.84 5.24
CA LEU A 59 3.47 2.86 3.78
C LEU A 59 2.14 2.26 3.29
N ALA A 60 1.73 1.12 3.85
CA ALA A 60 0.47 0.47 3.50
C ALA A 60 -0.74 1.39 3.75
N MET A 61 -0.75 2.10 4.88
CA MET A 61 -1.82 3.05 5.21
C MET A 61 -1.87 4.21 4.22
N VAL A 62 -0.72 4.82 3.91
CA VAL A 62 -0.63 5.93 2.94
C VAL A 62 -1.14 5.48 1.57
N LEU A 63 -0.70 4.31 1.10
CA LEU A 63 -1.12 3.76 -0.18
C LEU A 63 -2.63 3.47 -0.22
N HIS A 64 -3.19 2.95 0.87
CA HIS A 64 -4.63 2.68 0.94
C HIS A 64 -5.47 3.95 0.86
N GLU A 65 -5.07 5.02 1.55
CA GLU A 65 -5.76 6.32 1.50
C GLU A 65 -5.61 6.98 0.13
N LEU A 66 -4.42 6.92 -0.48
CA LEU A 66 -4.21 7.41 -1.84
C LEU A 66 -5.05 6.64 -2.87
N ALA A 67 -5.11 5.30 -2.78
CA ALA A 67 -5.94 4.47 -3.64
C ALA A 67 -7.43 4.75 -3.44
N THR A 68 -7.87 4.99 -2.19
CA THR A 68 -9.23 5.42 -1.87
C THR A 68 -9.56 6.76 -2.54
N ASN A 69 -8.64 7.73 -2.48
CA ASN A 69 -8.82 9.03 -3.14
C ASN A 69 -8.84 8.89 -4.67
N ALA A 70 -7.98 8.05 -5.24
CA ALA A 70 -7.97 7.76 -6.66
C ALA A 70 -9.30 7.12 -7.13
N ALA A 71 -9.90 6.24 -6.31
CA ALA A 71 -11.18 5.61 -6.61
C ALA A 71 -12.37 6.58 -6.50
N LYS A 72 -12.39 7.44 -5.48
CA LYS A 72 -13.50 8.37 -5.24
C LYS A 72 -13.46 9.57 -6.18
N TYR A 73 -12.27 10.11 -6.44
CA TYR A 73 -12.11 11.43 -7.04
C TYR A 73 -11.11 11.46 -8.21
N GLY A 74 -10.25 10.46 -8.34
CA GLY A 74 -9.11 10.47 -9.27
C GLY A 74 -9.21 9.48 -10.41
N ALA A 75 -8.05 8.95 -10.83
CA ALA A 75 -7.93 8.10 -12.00
C ALA A 75 -8.83 6.85 -11.94
N LEU A 76 -8.89 6.18 -10.79
CA LEU A 76 -9.67 4.95 -10.64
C LEU A 76 -11.20 5.17 -10.60
N SER A 77 -11.66 6.43 -10.54
CA SER A 77 -13.09 6.78 -10.68
C SER A 77 -13.59 6.63 -12.12
N LYS A 78 -12.68 6.49 -13.10
CA LYS A 78 -12.98 6.26 -14.51
C LYS A 78 -12.60 4.83 -14.88
N LEU A 79 -13.38 4.21 -15.77
CA LEU A 79 -13.13 2.84 -16.25
C LEU A 79 -11.76 2.67 -16.90
N THR A 80 -11.23 3.73 -17.54
CA THR A 80 -9.97 3.69 -18.29
C THR A 80 -8.79 4.29 -17.54
N GLY A 81 -8.99 4.75 -16.29
CA GLY A 81 -7.93 5.42 -15.55
C GLY A 81 -6.95 4.44 -14.93
N THR A 82 -5.68 4.85 -14.89
CA THR A 82 -4.57 4.05 -14.38
C THR A 82 -3.82 4.80 -13.29
N VAL A 83 -3.17 4.04 -12.40
CA VAL A 83 -2.31 4.55 -11.34
C VAL A 83 -0.92 3.92 -11.50
N LYS A 84 0.10 4.76 -11.57
CA LYS A 84 1.50 4.32 -11.56
C LYS A 84 2.08 4.50 -10.16
N ILE A 85 2.69 3.43 -9.64
CA ILE A 85 3.39 3.43 -8.36
C ILE A 85 4.84 3.05 -8.66
N ALA A 86 5.74 4.00 -8.41
CA ALA A 86 7.16 3.84 -8.68
C ALA A 86 8.01 4.24 -7.47
N TRP A 87 9.07 3.48 -7.21
CA TRP A 87 10.10 3.85 -6.24
C TRP A 87 11.49 3.55 -6.79
N GLU A 88 12.48 4.24 -6.24
CA GLU A 88 13.89 4.16 -6.62
C GLU A 88 14.76 4.20 -5.36
N LEU A 89 15.97 3.65 -5.46
CA LEU A 89 16.98 3.77 -4.41
C LEU A 89 17.95 4.89 -4.80
N TYR A 90 18.08 5.90 -3.93
CA TYR A 90 19.08 6.94 -4.07
C TYR A 90 20.33 6.52 -3.30
N VAL A 91 21.47 6.55 -3.99
CA VAL A 91 22.82 6.29 -3.44
C VAL A 91 23.62 7.57 -3.37
#